data_AF-A0A381XQR4-F1
#
_entry.id   AF-A0A381XQR4-F1
#
_cell.length_a   1.000
_cell.length_b   1.000
_cell.length_c   1.000
_cell.angle_alpha   90.00
_cell.angle_beta   90.00
_cell.angle_gamma   90.00
#
_symmetry.space_group_name_H-M   'P 1'
#
loop_
_entity.id
_entity.type
_entity.pdbx_description
1 polymer ?
#
loop_
_entity_poly.entity_id
_entity_poly.type
_entity_poly.pdbx_seq_one_letter_code
_entity_poly.pdbx_strand_id
1 'polypeptide(L)'
;MKLVVEIIAFWVLPLALLIEYRYWQSISWVTPEFIFYVIAVPTIATYMIVGTGAGWLKLWGFNLKYTLGKVPFQIGLVYASVINILLLTFVKLLSPPASISSTITIAILIAISGAILGSLYDVAIVHYQILNVYIRPFYKRDNAIKIVAAYGPRFFALMGLVMGLSVKFGAYLLIETNPIISLLVVVPVGILIIYTPFLLYLLVIVEQKRRKAEDRKIL
;
A
#
# COMPACT_ATOMS: atom_id res chain seq x y z
N MET A 1 4.00 -26.16 2.72
CA MET A 1 4.33 -24.77 3.13
C MET A 1 3.65 -23.70 2.29
N LYS A 2 3.72 -23.71 0.94
CA LYS A 2 3.06 -22.68 0.10
C LYS A 2 1.59 -22.41 0.47
N LEU A 3 0.77 -23.47 0.57
CA LEU A 3 -0.65 -23.36 0.92
C LEU A 3 -0.88 -22.69 2.30
N VAL A 4 -0.05 -23.03 3.29
CA VAL A 4 -0.12 -22.44 4.64
C VAL A 4 0.16 -20.93 4.58
N VAL A 5 1.19 -20.53 3.83
CA VAL A 5 1.55 -19.12 3.65
C VAL A 5 0.47 -18.36 2.91
N GLU A 6 -0.12 -18.97 1.87
CA GLU A 6 -1.27 -18.40 1.17
C GLU A 6 -2.47 -18.19 2.11
N ILE A 7 -2.83 -19.19 2.91
CA ILE A 7 -3.91 -19.10 3.89
C ILE A 7 -3.65 -17.96 4.88
N ILE A 8 -2.46 -17.91 5.46
CA ILE A 8 -2.12 -16.87 6.45
C ILE A 8 -2.14 -15.48 5.80
N ALA A 9 -1.45 -15.29 4.67
CA ALA A 9 -1.27 -13.99 4.05
C ALA A 9 -2.53 -13.43 3.40
N PHE A 10 -3.34 -14.27 2.73
CA PHE A 10 -4.45 -13.81 1.90
C PHE A 10 -5.83 -14.12 2.49
N TRP A 11 -5.94 -14.91 3.55
CA TRP A 11 -7.22 -15.27 4.14
C TRP A 11 -7.31 -14.91 5.61
N VAL A 12 -6.29 -15.19 6.41
CA VAL A 12 -6.30 -14.88 7.85
C VAL A 12 -5.99 -13.41 8.07
N LEU A 13 -4.93 -12.88 7.45
CA LEU A 13 -4.50 -11.50 7.67
C LEU A 13 -5.58 -10.45 7.35
N PRO A 14 -6.32 -10.52 6.23
CA PRO A 14 -7.44 -9.61 5.97
C PRO A 14 -8.54 -9.62 7.05
N LEU A 15 -8.75 -10.75 7.74
CA LEU A 15 -9.77 -10.85 8.79
C LEU A 15 -9.37 -10.07 10.05
N ALA A 16 -8.09 -9.73 10.22
CA ALA A 16 -7.65 -8.87 11.32
C ALA A 16 -8.28 -7.47 11.25
N LEU A 17 -8.74 -7.00 10.08
CA LEU A 17 -9.52 -5.77 9.94
C LEU A 17 -10.78 -5.76 10.82
N LEU A 18 -11.37 -6.92 11.11
CA LEU A 18 -12.52 -7.01 12.03
C LEU A 18 -12.12 -6.66 13.47
N ILE A 19 -10.94 -7.10 13.90
CA ILE A 19 -10.39 -6.81 15.22
C ILE A 19 -9.92 -5.34 15.26
N GLU A 20 -9.22 -4.89 14.22
CA GLU A 20 -8.75 -3.51 14.09
C GLU A 20 -9.92 -2.52 14.11
N TYR A 21 -11.03 -2.82 13.42
CA TYR A 21 -12.26 -2.04 13.47
C TYR A 21 -12.80 -1.91 14.90
N ARG A 22 -12.84 -3.00 15.68
CA ARG A 22 -13.27 -2.97 17.09
C ARG A 22 -12.33 -2.14 17.95
N TYR A 23 -11.02 -2.24 17.72
CA TYR A 23 -10.03 -1.42 18.41
C TYR A 23 -10.22 0.07 18.09
N TRP A 24 -10.44 0.41 16.82
CA TRP A 24 -10.75 1.78 16.42
C TRP A 24 -11.99 2.34 17.11
N GLN A 25 -13.07 1.56 17.22
CA GLN A 25 -14.28 1.94 17.94
C GLN A 25 -14.06 2.21 19.44
N SER A 26 -13.03 1.61 20.04
CA SER A 26 -12.74 1.78 21.47
C SER A 26 -12.03 3.10 21.80
N ILE A 27 -11.59 3.85 20.80
CA ILE A 27 -10.81 5.07 20.99
C ILE A 27 -11.73 6.29 21.02
N SER A 28 -11.69 7.05 22.11
CA SER A 28 -12.66 8.11 22.42
C SER A 28 -12.71 9.27 21.42
N TRP A 29 -11.60 9.60 20.76
CA TRP A 29 -11.52 10.71 19.80
C TRP A 29 -11.83 10.31 18.36
N VAL A 30 -12.03 9.02 18.10
CA VAL A 30 -12.20 8.49 16.74
C VAL A 30 -13.66 8.58 16.31
N THR A 31 -13.90 9.08 15.11
CA THR A 31 -15.22 9.15 14.48
C THR A 31 -15.45 7.98 13.52
N PRO A 32 -16.70 7.52 13.30
CA PRO A 32 -17.01 6.47 12.31
C PRO A 32 -16.47 6.77 10.91
N GLU A 33 -16.48 8.03 10.51
CA GLU A 33 -15.96 8.53 9.24
C GLU A 33 -14.44 8.32 9.15
N PHE A 34 -13.71 8.59 10.23
CA PHE A 34 -12.27 8.33 10.29
C PHE A 34 -11.96 6.83 10.24
N ILE A 35 -12.75 5.99 10.93
CA ILE A 35 -12.61 4.52 10.85
C ILE A 35 -12.79 4.04 9.41
N PHE A 36 -13.85 4.52 8.74
CA PHE A 36 -14.06 4.21 7.32
C PHE A 36 -12.86 4.66 6.48
N TYR A 37 -12.36 5.87 6.71
CA TYR A 37 -11.22 6.41 5.98
C TYR A 37 -9.96 5.55 6.12
N VAL A 38 -9.54 5.21 7.35
CA VAL A 38 -8.30 4.46 7.59
C VAL A 38 -8.35 3.01 7.11
N ILE A 39 -9.54 2.47 6.83
CA ILE A 39 -9.70 1.14 6.23
C ILE A 39 -9.85 1.23 4.71
N ALA A 40 -10.77 2.07 4.22
CA ALA A 40 -11.14 2.13 2.82
C ALA A 40 -10.02 2.75 1.95
N VAL A 41 -9.39 3.83 2.41
CA VAL A 41 -8.38 4.53 1.62
C VAL A 41 -7.16 3.65 1.32
N PRO A 42 -6.52 2.97 2.31
CA PRO A 42 -5.43 2.04 2.04
C PRO A 42 -5.85 0.86 1.17
N THR A 43 -7.07 0.34 1.38
CA THR A 43 -7.63 -0.77 0.60
C THR A 43 -7.73 -0.40 -0.88
N ILE A 44 -8.42 0.70 -1.18
CA ILE A 44 -8.67 1.15 -2.56
C ILE A 44 -7.36 1.55 -3.23
N ALA A 45 -6.51 2.34 -2.55
CA ALA A 45 -5.23 2.75 -3.12
C ALA A 45 -4.34 1.54 -3.45
N THR A 46 -4.31 0.51 -2.60
CA THR A 46 -3.60 -0.74 -2.89
C THR A 46 -4.19 -1.45 -4.11
N TYR A 47 -5.51 -1.56 -4.23
CA TYR A 47 -6.10 -2.16 -5.43
C TYR A 47 -5.73 -1.41 -6.69
N MET A 48 -5.67 -0.08 -6.65
CA MET A 48 -5.24 0.72 -7.80
C MET A 48 -3.77 0.45 -8.14
N ILE A 49 -2.87 0.45 -7.15
CA ILE A 49 -1.45 0.19 -7.35
C ILE A 49 -1.20 -1.20 -7.93
N VAL A 50 -1.79 -2.24 -7.31
CA VAL A 50 -1.60 -3.62 -7.75
C VAL A 50 -2.35 -3.88 -9.06
N GLY A 51 -3.54 -3.29 -9.22
CA GLY A 51 -4.32 -3.34 -10.47
C GLY A 51 -3.55 -2.78 -11.65
N THR A 52 -2.92 -1.62 -11.48
CA THR A 52 -2.09 -1.02 -12.52
C THR A 52 -0.77 -1.77 -12.70
N GLY A 53 -0.08 -2.15 -11.61
CA GLY A 53 1.20 -2.83 -11.67
C GLY A 53 1.14 -4.26 -12.21
N ALA A 54 0.30 -5.12 -11.62
CA ALA A 54 0.15 -6.51 -12.01
C ALA A 54 -0.82 -6.71 -13.18
N GLY A 55 -1.98 -6.03 -13.16
CA GLY A 55 -3.00 -6.19 -14.18
C GLY A 55 -2.63 -5.52 -15.51
N TRP A 56 -2.37 -4.21 -15.48
CA TRP A 56 -2.15 -3.44 -16.71
C TRP A 56 -0.71 -3.53 -17.24
N LEU A 57 0.27 -3.21 -16.39
CA LEU A 57 1.69 -3.16 -16.79
C LEU A 57 2.38 -4.52 -16.80
N LYS A 58 1.79 -5.53 -16.13
CA LYS A 58 2.35 -6.88 -15.97
C LYS A 58 3.75 -6.87 -15.35
N LEU A 59 4.02 -5.93 -14.43
CA LEU A 59 5.26 -5.88 -13.66
C LEU A 59 5.37 -7.05 -12.69
N TRP A 60 4.21 -7.50 -12.21
CA TRP A 60 4.05 -8.62 -11.28
C TRP A 60 2.90 -9.51 -11.73
N GLY A 61 2.81 -10.72 -11.18
CA GLY A 61 1.63 -11.54 -11.32
C GLY A 61 1.51 -12.54 -10.18
N PHE A 62 0.31 -12.65 -9.63
CA PHE A 62 0.05 -13.57 -8.52
C PHE A 62 -0.40 -14.94 -9.05
N ASN A 63 0.17 -15.99 -8.46
CA ASN A 63 -0.14 -17.38 -8.75
C ASN A 63 -1.07 -17.93 -7.65
N LEU A 64 -2.26 -17.35 -7.59
CA LEU A 64 -3.34 -17.70 -6.67
C LEU A 64 -4.57 -18.14 -7.45
N LYS A 65 -5.38 -19.01 -6.83
CA LYS A 65 -6.63 -19.51 -7.46
C LYS A 65 -7.63 -18.39 -7.72
N TYR A 66 -7.76 -17.45 -6.77
CA TYR A 66 -8.76 -16.39 -6.83
C TYR A 66 -8.10 -15.06 -7.19
N THR A 67 -7.97 -14.81 -8.50
CA THR A 67 -7.43 -13.56 -9.04
C THR A 67 -8.31 -13.01 -10.15
N LEU A 68 -8.39 -11.69 -10.26
CA LEU A 68 -8.96 -10.99 -11.40
C LEU A 68 -7.80 -10.35 -12.18
N GLY A 69 -7.52 -10.83 -13.40
CA GLY A 69 -6.41 -10.30 -14.20
C GLY A 69 -5.04 -10.40 -13.50
N LYS A 70 -4.77 -11.51 -12.81
CA LYS A 70 -3.55 -11.74 -11.97
C LYS A 70 -3.44 -10.89 -10.71
N VAL A 71 -4.49 -10.14 -10.34
CA VAL A 71 -4.60 -9.39 -9.09
C VAL A 71 -5.43 -10.20 -8.10
N PRO A 72 -4.91 -10.53 -6.90
CA PRO A 72 -5.67 -11.24 -5.87
C PRO A 72 -6.82 -10.37 -5.39
N PHE A 73 -8.03 -10.93 -5.27
CA PHE A 73 -9.16 -10.13 -4.84
C PHE A 73 -9.03 -9.66 -3.38
N GLN A 74 -8.17 -10.26 -2.57
CA GLN A 74 -7.95 -9.88 -1.17
C GLN A 74 -6.86 -8.82 -1.00
N ILE A 75 -6.07 -8.53 -2.04
CA ILE A 75 -4.79 -7.80 -1.87
C ILE A 75 -4.96 -6.44 -1.21
N GLY A 76 -6.04 -5.70 -1.52
CA GLY A 76 -6.32 -4.42 -0.87
C GLY A 76 -6.51 -4.56 0.63
N LEU A 77 -7.28 -5.57 1.05
CA LEU A 77 -7.56 -5.85 2.46
C LEU A 77 -6.32 -6.34 3.21
N VAL A 78 -5.46 -7.13 2.57
CA VAL A 78 -4.18 -7.58 3.14
C VAL A 78 -3.33 -6.39 3.56
N TYR A 79 -3.09 -5.45 2.64
CA TYR A 79 -2.29 -4.26 2.94
C TYR A 79 -2.99 -3.31 3.91
N ALA A 80 -4.31 -3.16 3.80
CA ALA A 80 -5.06 -2.34 4.72
C ALA A 80 -4.95 -2.86 6.16
N SER A 81 -5.00 -4.18 6.38
CA SER A 81 -4.79 -4.77 7.70
C SER A 81 -3.39 -4.45 8.24
N VAL A 82 -2.34 -4.73 7.47
CA VAL A 82 -0.96 -4.46 7.91
C VAL A 82 -0.77 -2.99 8.29
N ILE A 83 -1.28 -2.08 7.46
CA ILE A 83 -1.21 -0.65 7.75
C ILE A 83 -2.01 -0.29 9.00
N ASN A 84 -3.22 -0.82 9.19
CA ASN A 84 -4.03 -0.52 10.37
C ASN A 84 -3.40 -1.05 11.65
N ILE A 85 -2.78 -2.23 11.64
CA ILE A 85 -1.99 -2.74 12.78
C ILE A 85 -0.87 -1.75 13.13
N LEU A 86 -0.16 -1.23 12.13
CA LEU A 86 0.90 -0.24 12.35
C LEU A 86 0.35 1.09 12.88
N LEU A 87 -0.77 1.58 12.33
CA LEU A 87 -1.41 2.81 12.78
C LEU A 87 -1.91 2.68 14.23
N LEU A 88 -2.52 1.55 14.59
CA LEU A 88 -2.98 1.25 15.95
C LEU A 88 -1.80 1.13 16.92
N THR A 89 -0.66 0.59 16.47
CA THR A 89 0.58 0.55 17.27
C THR A 89 1.07 1.96 17.63
N PHE A 90 0.94 2.90 16.70
CA PHE A 90 1.36 4.29 16.87
C PHE A 90 0.19 5.25 17.12
N VAL A 91 -0.94 4.77 17.65
CA VAL A 91 -2.21 5.50 17.73
C VAL A 91 -2.11 6.83 18.49
N LYS A 92 -1.24 6.91 19.51
CA LYS A 92 -0.98 8.15 20.26
C LYS A 92 -0.42 9.26 19.39
N LEU A 93 0.29 8.93 18.31
CA LEU A 93 0.78 9.93 17.38
C LEU A 93 -0.32 10.42 16.43
N LEU A 94 -1.46 9.74 16.34
CA LEU A 94 -2.60 10.12 15.50
C LEU A 94 -3.62 10.99 16.25
N SER A 95 -3.61 11.00 17.58
CA SER A 95 -4.59 11.74 18.37
C SER A 95 -4.55 13.24 18.11
N PRO A 96 -5.70 13.93 18.14
CA PRO A 96 -5.76 15.38 18.07
C PRO A 96 -5.14 16.03 19.33
N PRO A 97 -4.65 17.28 19.23
CA PRO A 97 -4.59 18.10 18.02
C PRO A 97 -3.43 17.68 17.09
N ALA A 98 -3.63 17.87 15.79
CA ALA A 98 -2.61 17.63 14.78
C ALA A 98 -1.44 18.58 14.99
N SER A 99 -0.25 18.03 14.96
CA SER A 99 1.00 18.80 14.99
C SER A 99 1.92 18.34 13.88
N ILE A 100 2.68 19.28 13.30
CA ILE A 100 3.68 19.00 12.26
C ILE A 100 4.66 17.92 12.74
N SER A 101 5.10 18.01 14.00
CA SER A 101 5.99 17.02 14.61
C SER A 101 5.35 15.63 14.60
N SER A 102 4.12 15.47 15.11
CA SER A 102 3.43 14.17 15.10
C SER A 102 3.22 13.63 13.68
N THR A 103 2.97 14.50 12.71
CA THR A 103 2.78 14.15 11.30
C THR A 103 4.06 13.62 10.66
N ILE A 104 5.20 14.28 10.91
CA ILE A 104 6.49 13.81 10.42
C ILE A 104 6.87 12.49 11.10
N THR A 105 6.69 12.39 12.43
CA THR A 105 7.05 11.20 13.19
C THR A 105 6.24 9.98 12.74
N ILE A 106 4.91 10.10 12.60
CA ILE A 106 4.09 8.97 12.13
C ILE A 106 4.48 8.58 10.69
N ALA A 107 4.70 9.54 9.78
CA ALA A 107 5.09 9.25 8.41
C ALA A 107 6.42 8.47 8.35
N ILE A 108 7.43 8.87 9.14
CA ILE A 108 8.73 8.18 9.20
C ILE A 108 8.58 6.79 9.81
N LEU A 109 7.83 6.64 10.91
CA LEU A 109 7.66 5.34 11.57
C LEU A 109 6.93 4.35 10.68
N ILE A 110 5.88 4.78 9.98
CA ILE A 110 5.18 3.93 9.00
C ILE A 110 6.06 3.65 7.78
N ALA A 111 6.89 4.61 7.33
CA ALA A 111 7.86 4.37 6.26
C ALA A 111 8.87 3.28 6.64
N ILE A 112 9.50 3.37 7.81
CA ILE A 112 10.46 2.37 8.28
C ILE A 112 9.78 1.00 8.45
N SER A 113 8.63 0.98 9.13
CA SER A 113 7.87 -0.24 9.37
C SER A 113 7.41 -0.89 8.06
N GLY A 114 6.92 -0.08 7.12
CA GLY A 114 6.56 -0.51 5.78
C GLY A 114 7.74 -1.08 5.01
N ALA A 115 8.89 -0.39 5.02
CA ALA A 115 10.12 -0.85 4.37
C ALA A 115 10.52 -2.26 4.84
N ILE A 116 10.43 -2.51 6.15
CA ILE A 116 10.79 -3.80 6.75
C ILE A 116 9.72 -4.83 6.45
N LEU A 117 8.49 -4.61 6.92
CA LEU A 117 7.41 -5.61 6.87
C LEU A 117 6.95 -5.89 5.45
N GLY A 118 6.82 -4.85 4.63
CA GLY A 118 6.45 -4.99 3.22
C GLY A 118 7.50 -5.77 2.43
N SER A 119 8.80 -5.49 2.66
CA SER A 119 9.87 -6.24 1.98
C SER A 119 9.92 -7.69 2.45
N LEU A 120 9.78 -7.95 3.74
CA LEU A 120 9.71 -9.32 4.27
C LEU A 120 8.51 -10.07 3.70
N TYR A 121 7.35 -9.41 3.61
CA TYR A 121 6.15 -9.95 3.01
C TYR A 121 6.38 -10.34 1.55
N ASP A 122 6.88 -9.40 0.72
CA ASP A 122 7.17 -9.65 -0.69
C ASP A 122 8.20 -10.78 -0.89
N VAL A 123 9.29 -10.78 -0.09
CA VAL A 123 10.30 -11.85 -0.13
C VAL A 123 9.67 -13.20 0.19
N ALA A 124 8.83 -13.27 1.23
CA ALA A 124 8.16 -14.52 1.61
C ALA A 124 7.25 -15.01 0.49
N ILE A 125 6.35 -14.17 -0.04
CA ILE A 125 5.42 -14.61 -1.08
C ILE A 125 6.11 -14.93 -2.42
N VAL A 126 7.25 -14.31 -2.73
CA VAL A 126 8.09 -14.70 -3.88
C VAL A 126 8.78 -16.02 -3.62
N HIS A 127 9.35 -16.23 -2.43
CA HIS A 127 10.00 -17.49 -2.05
C HIS A 127 9.04 -18.68 -2.21
N TYR A 128 7.78 -18.52 -1.82
CA TYR A 128 6.74 -19.53 -1.96
C TYR A 128 6.04 -19.55 -3.33
N GLN A 129 6.57 -18.85 -4.35
CA GLN A 129 6.02 -18.81 -5.71
C GLN A 129 4.54 -18.38 -5.77
N ILE A 130 4.13 -17.53 -4.84
CA ILE A 130 2.82 -16.89 -4.82
C ILE A 130 2.87 -15.61 -5.66
N LEU A 131 3.98 -14.87 -5.58
CA LEU A 131 4.24 -13.69 -6.41
C LEU A 131 5.32 -13.99 -7.45
N ASN A 132 5.03 -13.71 -8.71
CA ASN A 132 6.00 -13.71 -9.79
C ASN A 132 6.35 -12.27 -10.15
N VAL A 133 7.65 -11.98 -10.20
CA VAL A 133 8.18 -10.65 -10.51
C VAL A 133 8.72 -10.63 -11.93
N TYR A 134 8.14 -9.80 -12.79
CA TYR A 134 8.43 -9.74 -14.22
C TYR A 134 9.18 -8.47 -14.65
N ILE A 135 9.77 -7.72 -13.71
CA ILE A 135 10.50 -6.47 -13.99
C ILE A 135 11.87 -6.65 -14.67
N ARG A 136 12.00 -7.69 -15.50
CA ARG A 136 13.18 -8.05 -16.31
C ARG A 136 13.83 -6.89 -17.10
N PRO A 137 13.13 -5.83 -17.55
CA PRO A 137 13.79 -4.71 -18.22
C PRO A 137 14.68 -3.85 -17.30
N PHE A 138 14.53 -3.95 -15.97
CA PHE A 138 15.22 -3.10 -14.99
C PHE A 138 16.33 -3.82 -14.22
N TYR A 139 16.33 -5.16 -14.22
CA TYR A 139 17.28 -5.97 -13.45
C TYR A 139 17.88 -7.07 -14.32
N LYS A 140 19.23 -7.13 -14.36
CA LYS A 140 20.04 -7.97 -15.25
C LYS A 140 19.95 -9.47 -14.90
N ARG A 141 18.84 -10.15 -15.24
CA ARG A 141 18.62 -11.60 -15.05
C ARG A 141 18.82 -12.12 -13.61
N ASP A 142 18.74 -11.25 -12.61
CA ASP A 142 18.82 -11.65 -11.20
C ASP A 142 17.63 -12.54 -10.79
N ASN A 143 17.82 -13.36 -9.77
CA ASN A 143 16.73 -14.17 -9.22
C ASN A 143 15.63 -13.28 -8.61
N ALA A 144 14.39 -13.76 -8.56
CA ALA A 144 13.24 -12.95 -8.16
C ALA A 144 13.40 -12.35 -6.74
N ILE A 145 14.03 -13.07 -5.82
CA ILE A 145 14.27 -12.60 -4.45
C ILE A 145 15.25 -11.42 -4.42
N LYS A 146 16.35 -11.46 -5.19
CA LYS A 146 17.30 -10.34 -5.29
C LYS A 146 16.63 -9.09 -5.86
N ILE A 147 15.77 -9.28 -6.87
CA ILE A 147 15.01 -8.17 -7.46
C ILE A 147 14.12 -7.52 -6.40
N VAL A 148 13.34 -8.32 -5.65
CA VAL A 148 12.51 -7.83 -4.54
C VAL A 148 13.35 -7.14 -3.47
N ALA A 149 14.46 -7.73 -3.04
CA ALA A 149 15.32 -7.14 -2.02
C ALA A 149 15.91 -5.79 -2.47
N ALA A 150 16.06 -5.57 -3.79
CA ALA A 150 16.58 -4.33 -4.34
C ALA A 150 15.53 -3.21 -4.42
N TYR A 151 14.28 -3.51 -4.83
CA TYR A 151 13.23 -2.48 -4.95
C TYR A 151 12.36 -2.34 -3.70
N GLY A 152 12.10 -3.46 -3.00
CA GLY A 152 11.13 -3.60 -1.93
C GLY A 152 11.29 -2.55 -0.84
N PRO A 153 12.48 -2.37 -0.24
CA PRO A 153 12.67 -1.40 0.84
C PRO A 153 12.28 0.02 0.43
N ARG A 154 12.65 0.44 -0.78
CA ARG A 154 12.35 1.79 -1.29
C ARG A 154 10.87 1.95 -1.61
N PHE A 155 10.29 0.95 -2.27
CA PHE A 155 8.87 0.95 -2.61
C PHE A 155 8.00 0.99 -1.36
N PHE A 156 8.22 0.07 -0.41
CA PHE A 156 7.40 0.00 0.80
C PHE A 156 7.70 1.14 1.79
N ALA A 157 8.93 1.69 1.83
CA ALA A 157 9.21 2.91 2.57
C ALA A 157 8.38 4.09 2.05
N LEU A 158 8.38 4.29 0.73
CA LEU A 158 7.64 5.37 0.11
C LEU A 158 6.13 5.20 0.31
N MET A 159 5.62 3.98 0.14
CA MET A 159 4.22 3.65 0.41
C MET A 159 3.84 3.92 1.87
N GLY A 160 4.69 3.51 2.82
CA GLY A 160 4.46 3.77 4.24
C GLY A 160 4.49 5.27 4.57
N LEU A 161 5.40 6.03 3.97
CA LEU A 161 5.50 7.48 4.14
C LEU A 161 4.21 8.18 3.70
N VAL A 162 3.76 7.92 2.46
CA VAL A 162 2.54 8.58 1.95
C VAL A 162 1.28 8.09 2.65
N MET A 163 1.28 6.86 3.16
CA MET A 163 0.19 6.34 3.99
C MET A 163 0.10 7.10 5.32
N GLY A 164 1.22 7.28 6.03
CA GLY A 164 1.25 8.05 7.27
C GLY A 164 0.81 9.51 7.07
N LEU A 165 1.24 10.15 5.98
CA LEU A 165 0.76 11.49 5.60
C LEU A 165 -0.74 11.51 5.30
N SER A 166 -1.23 10.53 4.52
CA SER A 166 -2.64 10.42 4.15
C SER A 166 -3.55 10.22 5.36
N VAL A 167 -3.13 9.41 6.35
CA VAL A 167 -3.90 9.23 7.59
C VAL A 167 -3.92 10.48 8.44
N LYS A 168 -2.81 11.22 8.54
CA LYS A 168 -2.79 12.51 9.25
C LYS A 168 -3.64 13.57 8.57
N PHE A 169 -3.64 13.61 7.25
CA PHE A 169 -4.56 14.43 6.47
C PHE A 169 -6.03 14.07 6.77
N GLY A 170 -6.36 12.78 6.77
CA GLY A 170 -7.70 12.30 7.15
C GLY A 170 -8.08 12.65 8.58
N ALA A 171 -7.16 12.51 9.54
CA ALA A 171 -7.40 12.85 10.94
C ALA A 171 -7.70 14.33 11.11
N TYR A 172 -6.88 15.19 10.51
CA TYR A 172 -7.11 16.63 10.54
C TYR A 172 -8.47 17.01 9.97
N LEU A 173 -8.85 16.45 8.81
CA LEU A 173 -10.10 16.82 8.15
C LEU A 173 -11.37 16.22 8.78
N LEU A 174 -11.31 14.97 9.26
CA LEU A 174 -12.48 14.22 9.73
C LEU A 174 -12.69 14.28 11.24
N ILE A 175 -11.70 14.76 12.01
CA ILE A 175 -11.78 14.85 13.48
C ILE A 175 -11.62 16.29 13.96
N GLU A 176 -10.68 17.06 13.38
CA GLU A 176 -10.33 18.39 13.92
C GLU A 176 -11.02 19.54 13.20
N THR A 177 -11.24 19.44 11.88
CA THR A 177 -12.01 20.45 11.15
C THR A 177 -13.52 20.15 11.21
N ASN A 178 -14.32 21.22 11.17
CA ASN A 178 -15.79 21.17 11.21
C ASN A 178 -16.34 20.12 10.20
N PRO A 179 -17.39 19.34 10.53
CA PRO A 179 -17.81 18.12 9.83
C PRO A 179 -18.50 18.38 8.47
N ILE A 180 -18.33 19.57 7.89
CA ILE A 180 -18.89 19.95 6.59
C ILE A 180 -18.09 19.30 5.45
N ILE A 181 -16.84 18.90 5.69
CA ILE A 181 -16.02 18.27 4.65
C ILE A 181 -16.47 16.82 4.47
N SER A 182 -17.20 16.59 3.38
CA SER A 182 -17.72 15.27 3.03
C SER A 182 -16.59 14.26 2.82
N LEU A 183 -16.84 13.01 3.24
CA LEU A 183 -16.05 11.83 2.86
C LEU A 183 -15.81 11.74 1.34
N LEU A 184 -16.74 12.26 0.52
CA LEU A 184 -16.62 12.32 -0.93
C LEU A 184 -15.43 13.16 -1.42
N VAL A 185 -14.90 14.05 -0.58
CA VAL A 185 -13.71 14.85 -0.88
C VAL A 185 -12.47 14.24 -0.23
N VAL A 186 -12.56 13.89 1.06
CA VAL A 186 -11.40 13.43 1.82
C VAL A 186 -10.87 12.10 1.28
N VAL A 187 -11.76 11.15 0.95
CA VAL A 187 -11.38 9.80 0.49
C VAL A 187 -10.62 9.84 -0.85
N PRO A 188 -11.12 10.51 -1.93
CA PRO A 188 -10.36 10.61 -3.17
C PRO A 188 -9.01 11.29 -3.00
N VAL A 189 -8.92 12.36 -2.21
CA VAL A 189 -7.64 13.05 -1.96
C VAL A 189 -6.67 12.14 -1.21
N GLY A 190 -7.15 11.42 -0.19
CA GLY A 190 -6.37 10.43 0.55
C GLY A 190 -5.81 9.31 -0.34
N ILE A 191 -6.64 8.80 -1.25
CA ILE A 191 -6.23 7.82 -2.27
C ILE A 191 -5.18 8.41 -3.20
N LEU A 192 -5.39 9.64 -3.69
CA LEU A 192 -4.45 10.32 -4.58
C LEU A 192 -3.10 10.56 -3.91
N ILE A 193 -3.05 10.95 -2.63
CA ILE A 193 -1.79 11.09 -1.87
C ILE A 193 -1.00 9.77 -1.93
N ILE A 194 -1.67 8.64 -1.73
CA ILE A 194 -1.03 7.32 -1.71
C ILE A 194 -0.66 6.85 -3.12
N TYR A 195 -1.51 7.12 -4.11
CA TYR A 195 -1.35 6.60 -5.47
C TYR A 195 -0.40 7.44 -6.34
N THR A 196 -0.26 8.74 -6.07
CA THR A 196 0.56 9.68 -6.86
C THR A 196 2.01 9.22 -7.05
N PRO A 197 2.75 8.76 -6.02
CA PRO A 197 4.12 8.31 -6.24
C PRO A 197 4.22 7.14 -7.22
N PHE A 198 3.23 6.24 -7.20
CA PHE A 198 3.16 5.12 -8.14
C PHE A 198 2.84 5.60 -9.56
N LEU A 199 1.94 6.59 -9.71
CA LEU A 199 1.67 7.23 -11.00
C LEU A 199 2.90 7.95 -11.58
N LEU A 200 3.67 8.65 -10.75
CA LEU A 200 4.91 9.29 -11.19
C LEU A 200 5.93 8.25 -11.67
N TYR A 201 6.06 7.14 -10.94
CA TYR A 201 6.91 6.03 -11.36
C TYR A 201 6.43 5.38 -12.67
N LEU A 202 5.11 5.22 -12.84
CA LEU A 202 4.49 4.77 -14.10
C LEU A 202 4.89 5.66 -15.27
N LEU A 203 4.82 6.98 -15.12
CA LEU A 203 5.18 7.93 -16.19
C LEU A 203 6.63 7.74 -16.63
N VAL A 204 7.55 7.51 -15.69
CA VAL A 204 8.96 7.22 -16.01
C VAL A 204 9.08 5.92 -16.81
N ILE A 205 8.36 4.85 -16.44
CA ILE A 205 8.37 3.58 -17.17
C ILE A 205 7.84 3.76 -18.60
N VAL A 206 6.73 4.49 -18.76
CA VAL A 206 6.10 4.71 -20.07
C VAL A 206 7.03 5.52 -20.98
N GLU A 207 7.64 6.59 -20.46
CA GLU A 207 8.60 7.42 -21.20
C GLU A 207 9.82 6.60 -21.65
N GLN A 208 10.38 5.75 -20.78
CA GLN A 208 11.49 4.89 -21.14
C GLN A 208 11.14 3.86 -22.22
N LYS A 209 9.91 3.32 -22.19
CA LYS A 209 9.43 2.43 -23.25
C LYS A 209 9.25 3.17 -24.58
N ARG A 210 8.75 4.42 -24.55
CA ARG A 210 8.59 5.25 -25.75
C ARG A 210 9.93 5.49 -26.45
N ARG A 211 10.93 5.97 -25.70
CA ARG A 211 12.28 6.24 -26.22
C ARG A 211 12.92 5.01 -26.87
N LYS A 212 12.87 3.85 -26.20
CA LYS A 212 13.38 2.58 -26.76
C LYS A 212 12.68 2.16 -28.06
N ALA A 213 11.41 2.52 -28.23
CA ALA A 213 10.67 2.21 -29.46
C ALA A 213 11.01 3.20 -30.59
N GLU A 214 11.30 4.46 -30.26
CA GLU A 214 11.80 5.47 -31.21
C GLU A 214 13.19 5.10 -31.72
N ASP A 215 14.13 4.73 -30.84
CA ASP A 215 15.50 4.32 -31.22
C ASP A 215 15.52 3.12 -32.16
N ARG A 216 14.58 2.17 -31.98
CA ARG A 216 14.44 0.98 -32.85
C ARG A 216 13.83 1.25 -34.21
N LYS A 217 13.18 2.40 -34.41
CA LYS A 217 12.64 2.80 -35.72
C LYS A 217 13.65 3.53 -36.58
N ILE A 218 14.76 3.98 -35.98
CA ILE A 218 15.84 4.73 -36.64
C ILE A 218 16.97 3.79 -37.12
N LEU A 219 17.01 2.56 -36.59
CA LEU A 219 17.88 1.45 -37.01
C LEU A 219 17.16 0.53 -38.01
#